data_AF-A0A820K1Y2-F1
#
_entry.id   AF-A0A820K1Y2-F1
#
_cell.length_a   1.000
_cell.length_b   1.000
_cell.length_c   1.000
_cell.angle_alpha   90.00
_cell.angle_beta   90.00
_cell.angle_gamma   90.00
#
_symmetry.space_group_name_H-M   'P 1'
#
loop_
_entity.id
_entity.type
_entity.pdbx_description
1 polymer ?
#
loop_
_entity_poly.entity_id
_entity_poly.type
_entity_poly.pdbx_seq_one_letter_code
_entity_poly.pdbx_strand_id
1 'polypeptide(L)'
;MTVAEPPCYTLINTSQDLEAPTEMQLREDLEKGNDKVRAEALKKLIVMMLNGEKFPSLLMIIIRYVMPSPDHAIKKLLLIFWEIVPKHTGDGKLLQEMILVCDAYRKDLQHPNEFIRGSTLRFLCKLKEPELLEPLMPSIRACLEYRHAYVRRNA
;
A
#
# COMPACT_ATOMS: atom_id res chain seq x y z
N MET A 1 9.39 26.43 -6.49
CA MET A 1 9.22 26.32 -5.03
C MET A 1 9.92 25.06 -4.60
N THR A 2 10.95 25.16 -3.76
CA THR A 2 11.67 24.00 -3.23
C THR A 2 10.70 23.18 -2.39
N VAL A 3 10.40 21.95 -2.82
CA VAL A 3 9.60 21.01 -2.03
C VAL A 3 10.38 20.75 -0.75
N ALA A 4 9.92 21.33 0.36
CA ALA A 4 10.51 21.06 1.67
C ALA A 4 10.48 19.56 1.92
N GLU A 5 11.60 18.98 2.36
CA GLU A 5 11.62 17.57 2.73
C GLU A 5 10.57 17.30 3.82
N PRO A 6 9.75 16.25 3.68
CA PRO A 6 8.73 15.94 4.66
C PRO A 6 9.39 15.66 6.02
N PRO A 7 8.81 16.13 7.13
CA PRO A 7 9.37 15.92 8.46
C PRO A 7 9.44 14.42 8.78
N CYS A 8 10.63 13.93 9.15
CA CYS A 8 10.83 12.56 9.63
C CYS A 8 10.69 12.53 11.16
N TYR A 9 9.63 11.88 11.66
CA TYR A 9 9.31 11.79 13.08
C TYR A 9 9.67 10.43 13.69
N THR A 10 10.10 9.45 12.89
CA THR A 10 10.45 8.10 13.32
C THR A 10 11.84 7.74 12.83
N LEU A 11 12.80 7.60 13.74
CA LEU A 11 14.13 7.05 13.46
C LEU A 11 14.14 5.57 13.83
N ILE A 12 14.27 4.69 12.84
CA ILE A 12 14.41 3.26 13.07
C ILE A 12 15.91 2.95 13.12
N ASN A 13 16.42 2.61 14.29
CA ASN A 13 17.79 2.14 14.44
C ASN A 13 17.92 0.76 13.80
N THR A 14 18.46 0.69 12.58
CA THR A 14 18.88 -0.57 11.98
C THR A 14 20.15 -1.03 12.70
N SER A 15 20.05 -2.15 13.42
CA SER A 15 21.24 -2.84 13.94
C SER A 15 22.22 -3.07 12.80
N GLN A 16 23.48 -2.67 12.98
CA GLN A 16 24.53 -2.75 11.96
C GLN A 16 24.77 -4.18 11.43
N ASP A 17 24.22 -5.20 12.10
CA ASP A 17 24.30 -6.61 11.73
C ASP A 17 23.31 -7.06 10.63
N LEU A 18 22.38 -6.20 10.21
CA LEU A 18 21.47 -6.47 9.09
C LEU A 18 21.96 -5.71 7.85
N GLU A 19 22.61 -6.41 6.92
CA GLU A 19 22.90 -5.86 5.59
C GLU A 19 21.59 -5.36 4.97
N ALA A 20 21.54 -4.05 4.69
CA ALA A 20 20.41 -3.45 3.99
C ALA A 20 20.34 -4.07 2.58
N PRO A 21 19.19 -4.63 2.17
CA PRO A 21 19.07 -5.22 0.84
C PRO A 21 19.24 -4.14 -0.21
N THR A 22 19.96 -4.46 -1.27
CA THR A 22 20.09 -3.55 -2.42
C THR A 22 18.76 -3.46 -3.18
N GLU A 23 18.54 -2.35 -3.91
CA GLU A 23 17.35 -2.18 -4.75
C GLU A 23 17.21 -3.33 -5.77
N MET A 24 18.32 -3.83 -6.31
CA MET A 24 18.34 -4.95 -7.24
C MET A 24 17.84 -6.25 -6.59
N GLN A 25 18.30 -6.55 -5.37
CA GLN A 25 17.82 -7.71 -4.60
C GLN A 25 16.33 -7.59 -4.29
N LEU A 26 15.86 -6.41 -3.85
CA LEU A 26 14.44 -6.17 -3.60
C LEU A 26 13.60 -6.39 -4.86
N ARG A 27 14.05 -5.89 -6.00
CA ARG A 27 13.39 -6.11 -7.30
C ARG A 27 13.27 -7.61 -7.60
N GLU A 28 14.36 -8.36 -7.46
CA GLU A 28 14.37 -9.80 -7.74
C GLU A 28 13.45 -10.58 -6.79
N ASP A 29 13.50 -10.27 -5.50
CA ASP A 29 12.67 -10.92 -4.47
C ASP A 29 11.18 -10.64 -4.67
N LEU A 30 10.81 -9.40 -5.04
CA LEU A 30 9.42 -9.03 -5.30
C LEU A 30 8.88 -9.67 -6.60
N GLU A 31 9.71 -9.73 -7.64
CA GLU A 31 9.33 -10.26 -8.96
C GLU A 31 9.27 -11.80 -8.96
N LYS A 32 10.34 -12.47 -8.55
CA LYS A 32 10.52 -13.93 -8.67
C LYS A 32 10.26 -14.70 -7.38
N GLY A 33 10.18 -14.03 -6.24
CA GLY A 33 9.97 -14.68 -4.94
C GLY A 33 8.60 -15.35 -4.80
N ASN A 34 8.52 -16.33 -3.90
CA ASN A 34 7.23 -16.84 -3.42
C ASN A 34 6.57 -15.86 -2.42
N ASP A 35 5.35 -16.13 -1.97
CA ASP A 35 4.63 -15.20 -1.08
C ASP A 35 5.39 -14.89 0.23
N LYS A 36 6.14 -15.84 0.79
CA LYS A 36 6.96 -15.57 1.99
C LYS A 36 8.12 -14.62 1.69
N VAL A 37 8.83 -14.84 0.59
CA VAL A 37 9.94 -13.99 0.15
C VAL A 37 9.43 -12.59 -0.19
N ARG A 38 8.30 -12.49 -0.92
CA ARG A 38 7.64 -11.21 -1.23
C ARG A 38 7.20 -10.47 0.02
N ALA A 39 6.66 -11.16 1.02
CA ALA A 39 6.25 -10.55 2.28
C ALA A 39 7.45 -9.97 3.04
N GLU A 40 8.57 -10.71 3.13
CA GLU A 40 9.79 -10.22 3.77
C GLU A 40 10.42 -9.05 3.00
N ALA A 41 10.49 -9.14 1.66
CA ALA A 41 10.97 -8.05 0.81
C ALA A 41 10.11 -6.78 0.97
N LEU A 42 8.79 -6.91 1.02
CA LEU A 42 7.87 -5.79 1.23
C LEU A 42 8.05 -5.16 2.62
N LYS A 43 8.28 -5.95 3.67
CA LYS A 43 8.60 -5.42 5.01
C LYS A 43 9.90 -4.61 5.00
N LYS A 44 10.97 -5.15 4.41
CA LYS A 44 12.26 -4.44 4.30
C LYS A 44 12.10 -3.14 3.53
N LEU A 45 11.37 -3.17 2.42
CA LEU A 45 11.07 -1.98 1.63
C LEU A 45 10.31 -0.91 2.44
N ILE A 46 9.28 -1.29 3.20
CA ILE A 46 8.53 -0.37 4.07
C ILE A 46 9.46 0.31 5.08
N VAL A 47 10.36 -0.44 5.72
CA VAL A 47 11.34 0.10 6.68
C VAL A 47 12.30 1.09 6.01
N MET A 48 12.84 0.74 4.85
CA MET A 48 13.74 1.64 4.10
C MET A 48 13.02 2.93 3.66
N MET A 49 11.77 2.82 3.22
CA MET A 49 10.96 4.00 2.87
C MET A 49 10.65 4.89 4.06
N LEU A 50 10.36 4.31 5.23
CA LEU A 50 10.16 5.06 6.47
C LEU A 50 11.44 5.78 6.93
N ASN A 51 12.62 5.22 6.63
CA ASN A 51 13.91 5.85 6.86
C ASN A 51 14.26 6.96 5.85
N GLY A 52 13.40 7.24 4.87
CA GLY A 52 13.53 8.33 3.91
C GLY A 52 14.05 7.92 2.53
N GLU A 53 14.34 6.64 2.30
CA GLU A 53 14.76 6.15 0.99
C GLU A 53 13.57 6.10 0.01
N LYS A 54 13.79 6.49 -1.25
CA LYS A 54 12.74 6.54 -2.27
C LYS A 54 12.98 5.50 -3.36
N PHE A 55 11.97 4.66 -3.62
CA PHE A 55 12.04 3.58 -4.62
C PHE A 55 10.94 3.70 -5.69
N PRO A 56 10.94 4.75 -6.52
CA PRO A 56 9.90 4.95 -7.54
C PRO A 56 9.84 3.80 -8.56
N SER A 57 10.99 3.18 -8.87
CA SER A 57 11.12 2.04 -9.79
C SER A 57 10.39 0.78 -9.33
N LEU A 58 10.20 0.60 -8.01
CA LEU A 58 9.60 -0.59 -7.41
C LEU A 58 8.07 -0.54 -7.39
N LEU A 59 7.46 0.63 -7.58
CA LEU A 59 6.01 0.81 -7.56
C LEU A 59 5.31 -0.13 -8.56
N MET A 60 5.76 -0.13 -9.81
CA MET A 60 5.17 -0.97 -10.86
C MET A 60 5.41 -2.47 -10.61
N ILE A 61 6.54 -2.84 -10.02
CA ILE A 61 6.86 -4.23 -9.65
C ILE A 61 5.87 -4.72 -8.59
N ILE A 62 5.60 -3.90 -7.58
CA ILE A 62 4.64 -4.22 -6.51
C ILE A 62 3.24 -4.37 -7.08
N ILE A 63 2.81 -3.45 -7.95
CA ILE A 63 1.50 -3.52 -8.61
C ILE A 63 1.37 -4.80 -9.45
N ARG A 64 2.42 -5.21 -10.16
CA ARG A 64 2.38 -6.37 -11.05
C ARG A 64 2.50 -7.71 -10.34
N TYR A 65 3.35 -7.82 -9.32
CA TYR A 65 3.74 -9.12 -8.76
C TYR A 65 3.30 -9.35 -7.31
N VAL A 66 3.02 -8.29 -6.55
CA VAL A 66 2.68 -8.40 -5.13
C VAL A 66 1.21 -8.10 -4.88
N MET A 67 0.67 -7.05 -5.50
CA MET A 67 -0.74 -6.65 -5.41
C MET A 67 -1.74 -7.77 -5.78
N PRO A 68 -1.47 -8.63 -6.78
CA PRO A 68 -2.37 -9.72 -7.12
C PRO A 68 -2.33 -10.91 -6.15
N SER A 69 -1.41 -10.92 -5.18
CA SER A 69 -1.27 -12.06 -4.26
C SER A 69 -2.55 -12.28 -3.44
N PRO A 70 -3.04 -13.53 -3.32
CA PRO A 70 -4.19 -13.86 -2.49
C PRO A 70 -3.85 -13.89 -0.99
N ASP A 71 -2.57 -13.86 -0.63
CA ASP A 71 -2.13 -13.96 0.76
C ASP A 71 -2.59 -12.76 1.60
N HIS A 72 -3.29 -13.06 2.70
CA HIS A 72 -3.87 -12.02 3.57
C HIS A 72 -2.81 -11.21 4.33
N ALA A 73 -1.63 -11.78 4.61
CA ALA A 73 -0.55 -11.06 5.26
C ALA A 73 0.08 -10.06 4.29
N ILE A 74 0.31 -10.45 3.03
CA ILE A 74 0.74 -9.55 1.96
C ILE A 74 -0.27 -8.42 1.77
N LYS A 75 -1.59 -8.72 1.71
CA LYS A 75 -2.62 -7.67 1.60
C LYS A 75 -2.54 -6.64 2.73
N LYS A 76 -2.31 -7.09 3.98
CA LYS A 76 -2.12 -6.15 5.11
C LYS A 76 -0.86 -5.31 4.96
N LEU A 77 0.26 -5.91 4.54
CA LEU A 77 1.50 -5.19 4.29
C LEU A 77 1.34 -4.16 3.16
N LEU A 78 0.60 -4.50 2.11
CA LEU A 78 0.27 -3.58 1.01
C LEU A 78 -0.49 -2.35 1.51
N LEU A 79 -1.49 -2.51 2.40
CA LEU A 79 -2.19 -1.35 2.97
C LEU A 79 -1.26 -0.40 3.74
N ILE A 80 -0.25 -0.93 4.43
CA ILE A 80 0.78 -0.13 5.10
C ILE A 80 1.68 0.57 4.08
N PHE A 81 2.12 -0.17 3.05
CA PHE A 81 2.91 0.38 1.95
C PHE A 81 2.18 1.55 1.26
N TRP A 82 0.89 1.40 0.96
CA TRP A 82 0.09 2.44 0.33
C TRP A 82 -0.12 3.69 1.20
N GLU A 83 0.05 3.60 2.51
CA GLU A 83 -0.04 4.75 3.42
C GLU A 83 1.18 5.67 3.29
N ILE A 84 2.36 5.10 3.00
CA ILE A 84 3.64 5.82 2.98
C ILE A 84 4.09 6.24 1.57
N VAL A 85 3.57 5.59 0.53
CA VAL A 85 3.96 5.87 -0.86
C VAL A 85 3.49 7.26 -1.30
N PRO A 86 4.37 8.10 -1.89
CA PRO A 86 3.97 9.35 -2.53
C PRO A 86 2.99 9.09 -3.68
N LYS A 87 1.86 9.82 -3.70
CA LYS A 87 0.77 9.61 -4.68
C LYS A 87 0.77 10.61 -5.83
N HIS A 88 1.56 11.67 -5.71
CA HIS A 88 1.63 12.74 -6.70
C HIS A 88 3.01 12.77 -7.38
N THR A 89 3.02 13.21 -8.63
CA THR A 89 4.24 13.60 -9.35
C THR A 89 4.82 14.89 -8.76
N GLY A 90 6.04 15.26 -9.20
CA GLY A 90 6.66 16.54 -8.81
C GLY A 90 5.81 17.77 -9.16
N ASP A 91 4.91 17.65 -10.14
CA ASP A 91 4.00 18.72 -10.58
C ASP A 91 2.67 18.75 -9.79
N GLY A 92 2.51 17.87 -8.80
CA GLY A 92 1.30 17.79 -7.97
C GLY A 92 0.13 17.03 -8.60
N LYS A 93 0.34 16.34 -9.73
CA LYS A 93 -0.70 15.49 -10.37
C LYS A 93 -0.65 14.07 -9.80
N LEU A 94 -1.81 13.40 -9.71
CA LEU A 94 -1.87 12.01 -9.27
C LEU A 94 -1.07 11.09 -10.21
N LEU A 95 -0.34 10.14 -9.65
CA LEU A 95 0.39 9.11 -10.42
C LEU A 95 -0.60 8.25 -11.21
N GLN A 96 -0.30 7.98 -12.49
CA GLN A 96 -1.16 7.17 -13.36
C GLN A 96 -1.32 5.74 -12.84
N GLU A 97 -0.29 5.22 -12.18
CA GLU A 97 -0.28 3.92 -11.51
C GLU A 97 -1.38 3.80 -10.45
N MET A 98 -1.82 4.91 -9.84
CA MET A 98 -2.87 4.91 -8.83
C MET A 98 -4.23 4.46 -9.38
N ILE A 99 -4.43 4.48 -10.69
CA ILE A 99 -5.62 3.92 -11.33
C ILE A 99 -5.72 2.41 -11.08
N LEU A 100 -4.59 1.69 -11.20
CA LEU A 100 -4.54 0.24 -10.96
C LEU A 100 -4.75 -0.08 -9.48
N VAL A 101 -4.18 0.75 -8.61
CA VAL A 101 -4.34 0.63 -7.16
C VAL A 101 -5.79 0.90 -6.74
N CYS A 102 -6.45 1.87 -7.36
CA CYS A 102 -7.86 2.18 -7.12
C CYS A 102 -8.78 1.00 -7.51
N ASP A 103 -8.51 0.33 -8.62
CA ASP A 103 -9.25 -0.89 -9.00
C ASP A 103 -9.06 -2.01 -7.96
N ALA A 104 -7.84 -2.16 -7.42
CA ALA A 104 -7.57 -3.12 -6.36
C ALA A 104 -8.36 -2.80 -5.07
N TYR A 105 -8.42 -1.54 -4.64
CA TYR A 105 -9.24 -1.14 -3.49
C TYR A 105 -10.72 -1.45 -3.71
N ARG A 106 -11.24 -1.17 -4.91
CA ARG A 106 -12.63 -1.49 -5.26
C ARG A 106 -12.91 -2.99 -5.13
N LYS A 107 -11.99 -3.84 -5.62
CA LYS A 107 -12.09 -5.30 -5.48
C LYS A 107 -12.04 -5.74 -4.02
N ASP A 108 -11.16 -5.15 -3.22
CA ASP A 108 -11.02 -5.48 -1.80
C ASP A 108 -12.25 -5.04 -0.97
N LEU A 109 -12.90 -3.92 -1.30
CA LEU A 109 -14.18 -3.50 -0.70
C LEU A 109 -15.33 -4.47 -1.04
N GLN A 110 -15.23 -5.20 -2.14
CA GLN A 110 -16.21 -6.19 -2.58
C GLN A 110 -15.80 -7.64 -2.23
N HIS A 111 -14.68 -7.82 -1.53
CA HIS A 111 -14.12 -9.13 -1.23
C HIS A 111 -15.08 -9.98 -0.36
N PRO A 112 -15.17 -11.32 -0.53
CA PRO A 112 -16.04 -12.15 0.29
C PRO A 112 -15.68 -12.14 1.79
N ASN A 113 -14.39 -11.96 2.11
CA ASN A 113 -13.87 -11.87 3.48
C ASN A 113 -14.11 -10.48 4.11
N GLU A 114 -14.85 -10.45 5.21
CA GLU A 114 -15.20 -9.24 5.98
C GLU A 114 -13.98 -8.50 6.56
N PHE A 115 -12.90 -9.21 6.89
CA PHE A 115 -11.71 -8.61 7.48
C PHE A 115 -10.91 -7.82 6.43
N ILE A 116 -10.89 -8.30 5.18
CA ILE A 116 -10.27 -7.58 4.06
C ILE A 116 -11.06 -6.30 3.75
N ARG A 117 -12.40 -6.38 3.70
CA ARG A 117 -13.24 -5.18 3.55
C ARG A 117 -12.96 -4.18 4.66
N GLY A 118 -13.03 -4.62 5.93
CA GLY A 118 -12.86 -3.73 7.07
C GLY A 118 -11.44 -3.15 7.20
N SER A 119 -10.38 -3.89 6.85
CA SER A 119 -9.02 -3.31 6.81
C SER A 119 -8.87 -2.29 5.70
N THR A 120 -9.48 -2.53 4.54
CA THR A 120 -9.47 -1.60 3.41
C THR A 120 -10.21 -0.32 3.78
N LEU A 121 -11.40 -0.42 4.39
CA LEU A 121 -12.16 0.74 4.85
C LEU A 121 -11.36 1.60 5.85
N ARG A 122 -10.68 0.97 6.84
CA ARG A 122 -9.79 1.71 7.76
C ARG A 122 -8.66 2.42 7.05
N PHE A 123 -8.09 1.80 6.03
CA PHE A 123 -7.04 2.40 5.23
C PHE A 123 -7.58 3.62 4.46
N LEU A 124 -8.78 3.53 3.88
CA LEU A 124 -9.40 4.64 3.15
C LEU A 124 -9.64 5.88 4.02
N CYS A 125 -9.86 5.72 5.33
CA CYS A 125 -9.94 6.85 6.28
C CYS A 125 -8.65 7.68 6.36
N LYS A 126 -7.51 7.12 5.92
CA LYS A 126 -6.20 7.81 5.92
C LYS A 126 -5.85 8.42 4.57
N LEU A 127 -6.60 8.11 3.51
CA LEU A 127 -6.35 8.58 2.16
C LEU A 127 -6.78 10.05 2.03
N LYS A 128 -5.94 10.88 1.42
CA LYS A 128 -6.17 12.33 1.31
C LYS A 128 -6.57 12.77 -0.09
N GLU A 129 -6.45 11.87 -1.06
CA GLU A 129 -6.61 12.13 -2.48
C GLU A 129 -8.08 11.91 -2.89
N PRO A 130 -8.85 12.98 -3.14
CA PRO A 130 -10.27 12.85 -3.47
C PRO A 130 -10.49 12.08 -4.78
N GLU A 131 -9.58 12.24 -5.75
CA GLU A 131 -9.57 11.54 -7.03
C GLU A 131 -9.55 10.00 -6.88
N LEU A 132 -8.98 9.49 -5.78
CA LEU A 132 -8.97 8.06 -5.48
C LEU A 132 -10.20 7.60 -4.70
N LEU A 133 -10.84 8.49 -3.93
CA LEU A 133 -12.01 8.17 -3.11
C LEU A 133 -13.31 8.17 -3.91
N GLU A 134 -13.48 9.15 -4.80
CA GLU A 134 -14.68 9.30 -5.64
C GLU A 134 -15.11 8.01 -6.35
N PRO A 135 -14.23 7.29 -7.08
CA PRO A 135 -14.61 6.03 -7.74
C PRO A 135 -14.96 4.89 -6.76
N LEU A 136 -14.56 4.99 -5.48
CA LEU A 136 -14.82 3.98 -4.46
C LEU A 136 -16.12 4.21 -3.70
N MET A 137 -16.71 5.41 -3.78
CA MET A 137 -17.91 5.79 -3.03
C MET A 137 -19.08 4.80 -3.15
N PRO A 138 -19.41 4.24 -4.34
CA PRO A 138 -20.48 3.25 -4.44
C PRO A 138 -20.19 1.99 -3.62
N SER A 139 -18.94 1.49 -3.65
CA SER A 139 -18.52 0.30 -2.89
C SER A 139 -18.48 0.57 -1.38
N ILE A 140 -18.07 1.77 -0.97
CA ILE A 140 -18.07 2.18 0.45
C ILE A 140 -19.50 2.24 0.97
N ARG A 141 -20.42 2.88 0.24
CA ARG A 141 -21.85 2.96 0.64
C ARG A 141 -22.49 1.59 0.76
N ALA A 142 -22.18 0.67 -0.16
CA ALA A 142 -22.64 -0.72 -0.07
C ALA A 142 -22.11 -1.46 1.18
N CYS A 143 -20.98 -1.03 1.76
CA CYS A 143 -20.45 -1.62 2.98
C CYS A 143 -21.23 -1.23 4.25
N LEU A 144 -21.97 -0.12 4.23
CA LEU A 144 -22.86 0.32 5.34
C LEU A 144 -24.02 -0.65 5.56
N GLU A 145 -24.48 -1.31 4.50
CA GLU A 145 -25.58 -2.29 4.53
C GLU A 145 -25.08 -3.74 4.55
N TYR A 146 -23.76 -3.95 4.63
CA TYR A 146 -23.17 -5.29 4.59
C TYR A 146 -23.61 -6.12 5.79
N ARG A 147 -23.88 -7.42 5.61
CA ARG A 147 -24.41 -8.33 6.65
C ARG A 147 -23.60 -8.36 7.94
N HIS A 148 -22.27 -8.25 7.86
CA HIS A 148 -21.37 -8.43 9.00
C HIS A 148 -21.11 -7.09 9.72
N ALA A 149 -21.37 -7.05 11.03
CA ALA A 149 -21.23 -5.83 11.84
C ALA A 149 -19.82 -5.23 11.81
N TYR A 150 -18.78 -6.08 11.71
CA TYR A 150 -17.40 -5.61 11.55
C TYR A 150 -17.24 -4.69 10.33
N VAL A 151 -17.85 -5.02 9.19
CA VAL A 151 -17.73 -4.19 7.97
C VAL A 151 -18.45 -2.87 8.19
N ARG A 152 -19.71 -2.91 8.65
CA ARG A 152 -20.50 -1.70 8.93
C ARG A 152 -19.83 -0.74 9.92
N ARG A 153 -19.15 -1.28 10.95
CA ARG A 153 -18.43 -0.46 11.94
C ARG A 153 -17.23 0.29 11.34
N ASN A 154 -16.60 -0.25 10.30
CA ASN A 154 -15.44 0.39 9.66
C ASN A 154 -15.84 1.20 8.42
N ALA A 155 -17.06 1.05 7.90
CA ALA A 155 -17.58 1.76 6.72
C ALA A 155 -18.05 3.16 7.09
#